data_AF-A0A2P9GZE1-F1
#
_entry.id   AF-A0A2P9GZE1-F1
#
_cell.length_a   1.000
_cell.length_b   1.000
_cell.length_c   1.000
_cell.angle_alpha   90.00
_cell.angle_beta   90.00
_cell.angle_gamma   90.00
#
_symmetry.space_group_name_H-M   'P 1'
#
loop_
_entity.id
_entity.type
_entity.pdbx_description
1 polymer ?
#
loop_
_entity_poly.entity_id
_entity_poly.type
_entity_poly.pdbx_seq_one_letter_code
_entity_poly.pdbx_strand_id
1 'polypeptide(L)'
;MKTDPFLDTCEFLVSGGWPTYLFWLLLLGGSAVAVHMFVIDSRQRTVKDVWMCIARIIVGGMWWQQTFLKPPLYYTDLPGMQDSGLRHWMTEMVNNASFSTQAEFVKEIVLPNLSVFAPFVYAVEVFIATSLILGLFTRVGAALGALMAVNMWLGLYRAPYEWPWTYFFLIVIQVTFALFDAGRSLGLDAKFAMVTSRDWGPKDE
;
A
#
# COMPACT_ATOMS: atom_id res chain seq x y z
N MET A 1 4.11 -19.27 -12.78
CA MET A 1 5.10 -19.34 -11.69
C MET A 1 6.02 -18.15 -11.84
N LYS A 2 6.37 -17.47 -10.73
CA LYS A 2 7.43 -16.46 -10.72
C LYS A 2 8.76 -17.16 -10.96
N THR A 3 9.53 -16.72 -11.95
CA THR A 3 10.73 -17.46 -12.40
C THR A 3 12.00 -16.65 -12.20
N ASP A 4 11.93 -15.34 -12.42
CA ASP A 4 13.05 -14.43 -12.29
C ASP A 4 12.54 -13.11 -11.70
N PRO A 5 13.05 -12.69 -10.54
CA PRO A 5 12.59 -11.49 -9.86
C PRO A 5 12.78 -10.21 -10.70
N PHE A 6 13.81 -10.14 -11.56
CA PHE A 6 14.04 -8.99 -12.42
C PHE A 6 13.08 -8.99 -13.59
N LEU A 7 12.89 -10.14 -14.26
CA LEU A 7 11.91 -10.25 -15.34
C LEU A 7 10.49 -10.02 -14.85
N ASP A 8 10.10 -10.60 -13.72
CA ASP A 8 8.78 -10.43 -13.12
C ASP A 8 8.53 -8.94 -12.75
N THR A 9 9.57 -8.24 -12.28
CA THR A 9 9.50 -6.79 -12.00
C THR A 9 9.40 -5.98 -13.30
N CYS A 10 10.20 -6.32 -14.32
CA CYS A 10 10.14 -5.67 -15.62
C CYS A 10 8.76 -5.86 -16.26
N GLU A 11 8.21 -7.07 -16.23
CA GLU A 11 6.88 -7.40 -16.73
C GLU A 11 5.81 -6.56 -16.01
N PHE A 12 5.90 -6.42 -14.69
CA PHE A 12 5.05 -5.51 -13.93
C PHE A 12 5.13 -4.07 -14.47
N LEU A 13 6.35 -3.55 -14.64
CA LEU A 13 6.61 -2.18 -15.08
C LEU A 13 6.20 -1.90 -16.53
N VAL A 14 6.08 -2.94 -17.38
CA VAL A 14 5.78 -2.81 -18.82
C VAL A 14 4.49 -3.47 -19.27
N SER A 15 3.67 -3.97 -18.35
CA SER A 15 2.42 -4.73 -18.61
C SER A 15 1.36 -4.01 -19.46
N GLY A 16 1.58 -2.76 -19.88
CA GLY A 16 0.80 -2.04 -20.90
C GLY A 16 -0.64 -1.67 -20.51
N GLY A 17 -1.06 -2.00 -19.29
CA GLY A 17 -2.39 -1.70 -18.76
C GLY A 17 -2.51 -0.31 -18.13
N TRP A 18 -3.74 0.19 -18.02
CA TRP A 18 -4.02 1.47 -17.36
C TRP A 18 -3.50 1.58 -15.91
N PRO A 19 -3.49 0.51 -15.06
CA PRO A 19 -2.93 0.63 -13.72
C PRO A 19 -1.41 0.88 -13.75
N THR A 20 -0.73 0.40 -14.79
CA THR A 20 0.72 0.61 -15.00
C THR A 20 1.01 2.05 -15.37
N TYR A 21 0.21 2.67 -16.25
CA TYR A 21 0.38 4.09 -16.58
C TYR A 21 0.14 5.00 -15.37
N LEU A 22 -0.88 4.69 -14.55
CA LEU A 22 -1.14 5.41 -13.31
C LEU A 22 -0.02 5.19 -12.28
N PHE A 23 0.53 3.98 -12.19
CA PHE A 23 1.70 3.71 -11.36
C PHE A 23 2.87 4.63 -11.73
N TRP A 24 3.21 4.69 -13.01
CA TRP A 24 4.30 5.54 -13.49
C TRP A 24 4.04 7.02 -13.23
N LEU A 25 2.81 7.49 -13.43
CA LEU A 25 2.43 8.86 -13.10
C LEU A 25 2.62 9.16 -11.60
N LEU A 26 2.20 8.24 -10.73
CA LEU A 26 2.38 8.36 -9.28
C LEU A 26 3.85 8.33 -8.88
N LEU A 27 4.64 7.43 -9.47
CA LEU A 27 6.05 7.30 -9.17
C LEU A 27 6.83 8.54 -9.62
N LEU A 28 6.55 9.07 -10.81
CA LEU A 28 7.12 10.32 -11.30
C LEU A 28 6.70 11.50 -10.42
N GLY A 29 5.42 11.58 -10.05
CA GLY A 29 4.90 12.60 -9.14
C GLY A 29 5.56 12.55 -7.76
N GLY A 30 5.66 11.37 -7.15
CA GLY A 30 6.32 11.15 -5.86
C GLY A 30 7.81 11.48 -5.91
N SER A 31 8.49 11.10 -7.01
CA SER A 31 9.90 11.43 -7.23
C SER A 31 10.10 12.94 -7.39
N ALA A 32 9.23 13.62 -8.15
CA ALA A 32 9.28 15.07 -8.31
C ALA A 32 9.07 15.80 -6.96
N VAL A 33 8.13 15.32 -6.14
CA VAL A 33 7.93 15.82 -4.76
C VAL A 33 9.20 15.64 -3.93
N ALA A 34 9.80 14.45 -3.96
CA ALA A 34 11.00 14.14 -3.19
C ALA A 34 12.18 15.04 -3.59
N VAL A 35 12.43 15.20 -4.89
CA VAL A 35 13.47 16.11 -5.41
C VAL A 35 13.18 17.56 -5.01
N HIS A 36 11.94 18.01 -5.15
CA HIS A 36 11.54 19.37 -4.79
C HIS A 36 11.74 19.65 -3.28
N MET A 37 11.34 18.72 -2.40
CA MET A 37 11.58 18.84 -0.95
C MET A 37 13.07 18.79 -0.61
N PHE A 38 13.84 17.93 -1.28
CA PHE A 38 15.28 17.85 -1.09
C PHE A 38 15.98 19.16 -1.46
N VAL A 39 15.53 19.83 -2.52
CA VAL A 39 16.07 21.12 -2.95
C VAL A 39 15.70 22.25 -1.98
N ILE A 40 14.45 22.31 -1.53
CA ILE A 40 13.94 23.43 -0.72
C ILE A 40 14.34 23.35 0.75
N ASP A 41 14.30 22.16 1.36
CA ASP A 41 14.55 22.00 2.78
C ASP A 41 15.87 21.25 3.04
N SER A 42 16.92 22.02 3.34
CA SER A 42 18.24 21.46 3.65
C SER A 42 18.25 20.56 4.89
N ARG A 43 17.25 20.70 5.79
CA ARG A 43 17.13 19.87 7.00
C ARG A 43 16.77 18.43 6.70
N GLN A 44 16.13 18.17 5.56
CA GLN A 44 15.72 16.83 5.11
C GLN A 44 16.77 16.13 4.26
N ARG A 45 17.98 16.69 4.11
CA ARG A 45 19.07 16.09 3.34
C ARG A 45 19.87 15.08 4.16
N THR A 46 19.18 14.32 5.01
CA THR A 46 19.81 13.30 5.85
C THR A 46 19.69 11.92 5.21
N VAL A 47 20.63 11.03 5.54
CA VAL A 47 20.56 9.62 5.12
C VAL A 47 19.25 8.97 5.57
N LYS A 48 18.77 9.33 6.78
CA LYS A 48 17.50 8.87 7.31
C LYS A 48 16.34 9.27 6.41
N ASP A 49 16.26 10.53 6.00
CA ASP A 49 15.14 11.02 5.18
C ASP A 49 15.12 10.41 3.79
N VAL A 50 16.30 10.28 3.17
CA VAL A 50 16.44 9.61 1.87
C VAL A 50 16.01 8.14 1.99
N TRP A 51 16.48 7.42 3.01
CA TRP A 51 16.09 6.03 3.23
C TRP A 51 14.59 5.87 3.48
N MET A 52 14.01 6.71 4.35
CA MET A 52 12.58 6.68 4.63
C MET A 52 11.76 6.94 3.36
N CYS A 53 12.16 7.89 2.53
CA CYS A 53 11.52 8.15 1.24
C CYS A 53 11.57 6.93 0.30
N ILE A 54 12.77 6.33 0.13
CA ILE A 54 12.96 5.13 -0.70
C ILE A 54 12.10 3.97 -0.20
N ALA A 55 12.17 3.67 1.10
CA ALA A 55 11.40 2.60 1.71
C ALA A 55 9.88 2.81 1.53
N ARG A 56 9.41 4.06 1.70
CA ARG A 56 8.01 4.44 1.51
C ARG A 56 7.55 4.17 0.08
N ILE A 57 8.33 4.58 -0.91
CA ILE A 57 8.03 4.37 -2.33
C ILE A 57 8.03 2.89 -2.70
N ILE A 58 8.99 2.10 -2.22
CA ILE A 58 9.05 0.66 -2.48
C ILE A 58 7.81 -0.05 -1.91
N VAL A 59 7.49 0.22 -0.64
CA VAL A 59 6.32 -0.40 0.01
C VAL A 59 5.02 0.07 -0.63
N GLY A 60 4.92 1.36 -0.98
CA GLY A 60 3.79 1.91 -1.73
C GLY A 60 3.62 1.25 -3.11
N GLY A 61 4.73 0.98 -3.81
CA GLY A 61 4.71 0.24 -5.07
C GLY A 61 4.24 -1.21 -4.93
N MET A 62 4.62 -1.88 -3.84
CA MET A 62 4.11 -3.21 -3.52
C MET A 62 2.60 -3.20 -3.22
N TRP A 63 2.08 -2.20 -2.50
CA TRP A 63 0.62 -2.02 -2.35
C TRP A 63 -0.07 -1.73 -3.68
N TRP A 64 0.55 -0.92 -4.55
CA TRP A 64 0.01 -0.68 -5.88
C TRP A 64 -0.06 -1.97 -6.69
N GLN A 65 0.96 -2.83 -6.62
CA GLN A 65 0.99 -4.11 -7.32
C GLN A 65 -0.19 -5.02 -6.93
N GLN A 66 -0.67 -4.97 -5.68
CA GLN A 66 -1.84 -5.74 -5.22
C GLN A 66 -3.15 -5.37 -5.95
N THR A 67 -3.23 -4.15 -6.50
CA THR A 67 -4.42 -3.64 -7.21
C THR A 67 -4.65 -4.33 -8.55
N PHE A 68 -3.60 -4.88 -9.18
CA PHE A 68 -3.68 -5.56 -10.47
C PHE A 68 -4.50 -6.86 -10.41
N LEU A 69 -4.58 -7.47 -9.23
CA LEU A 69 -5.38 -8.66 -9.00
C LEU A 69 -6.89 -8.34 -8.89
N LYS A 70 -7.27 -7.06 -8.84
CA LYS A 70 -8.63 -6.59 -8.52
C LYS A 70 -9.06 -5.37 -9.36
N PRO A 71 -8.85 -5.33 -10.69
CA PRO A 71 -9.08 -4.11 -11.46
C PRO A 71 -10.58 -3.73 -11.49
N PRO A 72 -10.92 -2.42 -11.56
CA PRO A 72 -12.28 -1.86 -11.49
C PRO A 72 -13.45 -2.41 -12.33
N LEU A 73 -13.29 -3.49 -13.07
CA LEU A 73 -14.34 -4.19 -13.83
C LEU A 73 -14.38 -5.70 -13.56
N TYR A 74 -13.37 -6.22 -12.84
CA TYR A 74 -13.14 -7.64 -12.56
C TYR A 74 -12.69 -7.82 -11.11
N TYR A 75 -13.47 -7.25 -10.19
CA TYR A 75 -13.17 -7.24 -8.76
C TYR A 75 -13.23 -8.63 -8.11
N THR A 76 -14.04 -9.53 -8.66
CA THR A 76 -14.27 -10.87 -8.09
C THR A 76 -13.45 -11.95 -8.78
N ASP A 77 -13.44 -11.97 -10.10
CA ASP A 77 -12.81 -12.99 -10.94
C ASP A 77 -12.21 -12.32 -12.19
N LEU A 78 -10.99 -12.70 -12.56
CA LEU A 78 -10.34 -12.28 -13.80
C LEU A 78 -11.06 -12.89 -15.02
N PRO A 79 -11.08 -12.21 -16.18
CA PRO A 79 -11.71 -12.74 -17.39
C PRO A 79 -11.17 -14.13 -17.76
N GLY A 80 -12.06 -15.14 -17.76
CA GLY A 80 -11.71 -16.50 -18.15
C GLY A 80 -11.08 -17.38 -17.06
N MET A 81 -11.00 -16.91 -15.81
CA MET A 81 -10.56 -17.73 -14.65
C MET A 81 -11.58 -17.67 -13.50
N GLN A 82 -12.31 -18.77 -13.31
CA GLN A 82 -13.15 -18.98 -12.14
C GLN A 82 -12.27 -19.15 -10.88
N ASP A 83 -12.68 -18.57 -9.75
CA ASP A 83 -11.93 -18.60 -8.47
C ASP A 83 -10.56 -17.90 -8.53
N SER A 84 -10.53 -16.72 -9.14
CA SER A 84 -9.31 -15.88 -9.22
C SER A 84 -9.49 -14.56 -8.44
N GLY A 85 -8.52 -13.66 -8.53
CA GLY A 85 -8.62 -12.32 -7.92
C GLY A 85 -8.89 -12.35 -6.41
N LEU A 86 -9.79 -11.48 -5.93
CA LEU A 86 -10.11 -11.39 -4.50
C LEU A 86 -10.90 -12.60 -3.98
N ARG A 87 -11.76 -13.22 -4.80
CA ARG A 87 -12.57 -14.38 -4.38
C ARG A 87 -11.68 -15.54 -3.94
N HIS A 88 -10.60 -15.78 -4.69
CA HIS A 88 -9.58 -16.77 -4.34
C HIS A 88 -9.04 -16.54 -2.93
N TRP A 89 -8.54 -15.33 -2.65
CA TRP A 89 -7.95 -14.99 -1.36
C TRP A 89 -8.96 -15.04 -0.21
N MET A 90 -10.21 -14.64 -0.44
CA MET A 90 -11.27 -14.76 0.56
C MET A 90 -11.60 -16.23 0.86
N THR A 91 -11.56 -17.11 -0.15
CA THR A 91 -11.74 -18.55 0.04
C THR A 91 -10.57 -19.17 0.81
N GLU A 92 -9.34 -18.76 0.49
CA GLU A 92 -8.15 -19.15 1.26
C GLU A 92 -8.25 -18.68 2.72
N MET A 93 -8.78 -17.49 2.97
CA MET A 93 -9.02 -17.01 4.34
C MET A 93 -10.02 -17.88 5.10
N VAL A 94 -11.09 -18.36 4.45
CA VAL A 94 -12.06 -19.27 5.09
C VAL A 94 -11.40 -20.59 5.49
N ASN A 95 -10.52 -21.12 4.64
CA ASN A 95 -9.88 -22.42 4.85
C ASN A 95 -8.72 -22.37 5.83
N ASN A 96 -8.01 -21.24 5.91
CA ASN A 96 -6.72 -21.14 6.58
C ASN A 96 -6.64 -20.11 7.71
N ALA A 97 -7.76 -19.49 8.10
CA ALA A 97 -7.76 -18.54 9.20
C ALA A 97 -7.21 -19.14 10.50
N SER A 98 -6.54 -18.30 11.28
CA SER A 98 -6.09 -18.62 12.63
C SER A 98 -7.26 -18.90 13.57
N PHE A 99 -8.35 -18.13 13.41
CA PHE A 99 -9.56 -18.21 14.25
C PHE A 99 -10.80 -18.52 13.42
N SER A 100 -11.67 -19.39 13.94
CA SER A 100 -12.93 -19.75 13.28
C SER A 100 -13.85 -18.54 13.07
N THR A 101 -13.90 -17.60 14.02
CA THR A 101 -14.73 -16.39 13.92
C THR A 101 -14.38 -15.54 12.70
N GLN A 102 -13.10 -15.44 12.33
CA GLN A 102 -12.70 -14.72 11.13
C GLN A 102 -13.11 -15.48 9.86
N ALA A 103 -12.92 -16.81 9.84
CA ALA A 103 -13.37 -17.65 8.73
C ALA A 103 -14.89 -17.57 8.53
N GLU A 104 -15.67 -17.61 9.61
CA GLU A 104 -17.14 -17.47 9.59
C GLU A 104 -17.56 -16.09 9.07
N PHE A 105 -16.94 -15.01 9.57
CA PHE A 105 -17.21 -13.66 9.06
C PHE A 105 -16.94 -13.55 7.55
N VAL A 106 -15.81 -14.08 7.08
CA VAL A 106 -15.47 -14.04 5.65
C VAL A 106 -16.47 -14.90 4.85
N LYS A 107 -16.83 -16.07 5.35
CA LYS A 107 -17.74 -17.01 4.68
C LYS A 107 -19.18 -16.49 4.60
N GLU A 108 -19.71 -15.93 5.68
CA GLU A 108 -21.12 -15.57 5.81
C GLU A 108 -21.42 -14.13 5.39
N ILE A 109 -20.44 -13.23 5.51
CA ILE A 109 -20.65 -11.80 5.25
C ILE A 109 -19.84 -11.34 4.04
N VAL A 110 -18.54 -11.62 3.98
CA VAL A 110 -17.68 -11.04 2.93
C VAL A 110 -17.90 -11.71 1.57
N LEU A 111 -17.85 -13.04 1.50
CA LEU A 111 -18.00 -13.80 0.26
C LEU A 111 -19.36 -13.57 -0.44
N PRO A 112 -20.51 -13.56 0.28
CA PRO A 112 -21.80 -13.28 -0.35
C PRO A 112 -21.93 -11.83 -0.82
N ASN A 113 -21.25 -10.89 -0.16
CA ASN A 113 -21.32 -9.45 -0.47
C ASN A 113 -20.06 -8.93 -1.18
N LEU A 114 -19.36 -9.81 -1.92
CA LEU A 114 -18.05 -9.50 -2.50
C LEU A 114 -18.09 -8.31 -3.48
N SER A 115 -19.22 -8.06 -4.14
CA SER A 115 -19.43 -6.89 -5.01
C SER A 115 -19.30 -5.54 -4.28
N VAL A 116 -19.49 -5.51 -2.97
CA VAL A 116 -19.33 -4.32 -2.11
C VAL A 116 -17.93 -4.29 -1.49
N PHE A 117 -17.47 -5.43 -0.98
CA PHE A 117 -16.18 -5.51 -0.31
C PHE A 117 -15.00 -5.34 -1.27
N ALA A 118 -15.10 -5.85 -2.49
CA ALA A 118 -13.97 -5.83 -3.41
C ALA A 118 -13.58 -4.43 -3.90
N PRO A 119 -14.51 -3.54 -4.31
CA PRO A 119 -14.20 -2.14 -4.56
C PRO A 119 -13.65 -1.41 -3.33
N PHE A 120 -14.15 -1.75 -2.13
CA PHE A 120 -13.67 -1.15 -0.89
C PHE A 120 -12.22 -1.53 -0.58
N VAL A 121 -11.88 -2.82 -0.64
CA VAL A 121 -10.50 -3.31 -0.47
C VAL A 121 -9.58 -2.66 -1.50
N TYR A 122 -10.00 -2.62 -2.76
CA TYR A 122 -9.24 -1.97 -3.84
C TYR A 122 -9.00 -0.48 -3.55
N ALA A 123 -10.03 0.26 -3.14
CA ALA A 123 -9.92 1.68 -2.83
C ALA A 123 -8.94 1.92 -1.66
N VAL A 124 -8.97 1.06 -0.64
CA VAL A 124 -8.03 1.12 0.49
C VAL A 124 -6.60 0.83 0.01
N GLU A 125 -6.39 -0.19 -0.83
CA GLU A 125 -5.07 -0.50 -1.42
C GLU A 125 -4.50 0.68 -2.23
N VAL A 126 -5.31 1.27 -3.11
CA VAL A 126 -4.94 2.46 -3.89
C VAL A 126 -4.64 3.64 -2.97
N PHE A 127 -5.45 3.86 -1.94
CA PHE A 127 -5.23 4.93 -0.98
C PHE A 127 -3.90 4.75 -0.23
N ILE A 128 -3.61 3.54 0.27
CA ILE A 128 -2.34 3.22 0.93
C ILE A 128 -1.17 3.46 -0.04
N ALA A 129 -1.24 2.92 -1.25
CA ALA A 129 -0.18 3.04 -2.24
C ALA A 129 0.10 4.51 -2.61
N THR A 130 -0.95 5.27 -2.94
CA THR A 130 -0.82 6.69 -3.32
C THR A 130 -0.30 7.54 -2.16
N SER A 131 -0.82 7.30 -0.94
CA SER A 131 -0.36 7.94 0.28
C SER A 131 1.14 7.70 0.51
N LEU A 132 1.56 6.44 0.40
CA LEU A 132 2.95 6.03 0.59
C LEU A 132 3.88 6.40 -0.57
N ILE A 133 3.42 6.62 -1.80
CA ILE A 133 4.30 7.04 -2.91
C ILE A 133 4.47 8.56 -2.91
N LEU A 134 3.39 9.32 -2.68
CA LEU A 134 3.42 10.78 -2.66
C LEU A 134 3.90 11.36 -1.32
N GLY A 135 3.78 10.58 -0.24
CA GLY A 135 4.12 11.00 1.11
C GLY A 135 3.06 11.95 1.64
N LEU A 136 1.80 11.66 1.32
CA LEU A 136 0.63 12.46 1.63
C LEU A 136 -0.32 11.63 2.49
N PHE A 137 -0.74 12.15 3.65
CA PHE A 137 -1.52 11.40 4.63
C PHE A 137 -0.84 10.09 5.04
N THR A 138 0.50 10.06 5.04
CA THR A 138 1.31 8.85 5.17
C THR A 138 0.99 8.09 6.44
N ARG A 139 0.73 8.80 7.54
CA ARG A 139 0.36 8.19 8.81
C ARG A 139 -0.94 7.39 8.72
N VAL A 140 -1.95 7.91 8.03
CA VAL A 140 -3.24 7.25 7.84
C VAL A 140 -3.10 6.08 6.86
N GLY A 141 -2.43 6.30 5.72
CA GLY A 141 -2.16 5.23 4.76
C GLY A 141 -1.38 4.07 5.38
N ALA A 142 -0.33 4.36 6.14
CA ALA A 142 0.45 3.35 6.82
C ALA A 142 -0.35 2.61 7.91
N ALA A 143 -1.17 3.30 8.70
CA ALA A 143 -2.04 2.66 9.68
C ALA A 143 -3.06 1.72 9.04
N LEU A 144 -3.70 2.13 7.94
CA LEU A 144 -4.60 1.26 7.17
C LEU A 144 -3.87 0.06 6.59
N GLY A 145 -2.66 0.25 6.05
CA GLY A 145 -1.86 -0.84 5.55
C GLY A 145 -1.41 -1.82 6.64
N ALA A 146 -1.13 -1.35 7.85
CA ALA A 146 -0.88 -2.22 9.01
C ALA A 146 -2.13 -3.04 9.37
N LEU A 147 -3.31 -2.41 9.42
CA LEU A 147 -4.57 -3.12 9.69
C LEU A 147 -4.87 -4.19 8.64
N MET A 148 -4.62 -3.87 7.37
CA MET A 148 -4.82 -4.83 6.28
C MET A 148 -3.81 -5.99 6.35
N ALA A 149 -2.56 -5.70 6.70
CA ALA A 149 -1.54 -6.73 6.94
C ALA A 149 -1.88 -7.63 8.15
N VAL A 150 -2.46 -7.07 9.23
CA VAL A 150 -3.01 -7.86 10.34
C VAL A 150 -4.15 -8.75 9.87
N ASN A 151 -5.08 -8.23 9.07
CA ASN A 151 -6.18 -9.03 8.53
C ASN A 151 -5.66 -10.21 7.68
N MET A 152 -4.67 -9.98 6.82
CA MET A 152 -4.03 -11.03 6.03
C MET A 152 -3.28 -12.05 6.91
N TRP A 153 -2.52 -11.58 7.91
CA TRP A 153 -1.81 -12.46 8.84
C TRP A 153 -2.76 -13.41 9.56
N LEU A 154 -3.88 -12.89 10.06
CA LEU A 154 -4.88 -13.69 10.77
C LEU A 154 -5.63 -14.63 9.81
N GLY A 155 -5.95 -14.15 8.60
CA GLY A 155 -6.74 -14.89 7.63
C GLY A 155 -5.98 -15.99 6.91
N LEU A 156 -4.68 -15.84 6.69
CA LEU A 156 -3.85 -16.77 5.93
C LEU A 156 -2.84 -17.52 6.81
N TYR A 157 -3.01 -17.50 8.14
CA TYR A 157 -2.03 -18.03 9.09
C TYR A 157 -1.65 -19.49 8.85
N ARG A 158 -2.61 -20.33 8.42
CA ARG A 158 -2.43 -21.77 8.20
C ARG A 158 -2.20 -22.13 6.73
N ALA A 159 -2.12 -21.14 5.83
CA ALA A 159 -2.02 -21.40 4.41
C ALA A 159 -0.66 -22.03 4.08
N PRO A 160 -0.63 -23.18 3.38
CA PRO A 160 0.58 -24.02 3.27
C PRO A 160 1.74 -23.37 2.49
N TYR A 161 1.44 -22.35 1.66
CA TYR A 161 2.43 -21.65 0.84
C TYR A 161 2.79 -20.26 1.37
N GLU A 162 2.21 -19.87 2.50
CA GLU A 162 2.39 -18.55 3.10
C GLU A 162 3.28 -18.64 4.33
N TRP A 163 4.24 -17.73 4.44
CA TRP A 163 5.07 -17.62 5.63
C TRP A 163 4.54 -16.51 6.54
N PRO A 164 4.06 -16.80 7.77
CA PRO A 164 3.38 -15.81 8.61
C PRO A 164 4.21 -14.55 8.90
N TRP A 165 5.53 -14.68 8.96
CA TRP A 165 6.44 -13.56 9.22
C TRP A 165 6.46 -12.52 8.11
N THR A 166 6.10 -12.87 6.88
CA THR A 166 5.97 -11.91 5.76
C THR A 166 4.99 -10.81 6.13
N TYR A 167 3.83 -11.18 6.70
CA TYR A 167 2.83 -10.22 7.15
C TYR A 167 3.30 -9.45 8.40
N PHE A 168 3.97 -10.13 9.32
CA PHE A 168 4.49 -9.47 10.53
C PHE A 168 5.52 -8.39 10.19
N PHE A 169 6.47 -8.67 9.30
CA PHE A 169 7.43 -7.66 8.84
C PHE A 169 6.72 -6.50 8.14
N LEU A 170 5.69 -6.78 7.33
CA LEU A 170 4.88 -5.73 6.72
C LEU A 170 4.17 -4.87 7.77
N ILE A 171 3.61 -5.47 8.82
CA ILE A 171 3.01 -4.75 9.96
C ILE A 171 4.06 -3.85 10.61
N VAL A 172 5.25 -4.38 10.93
CA VAL A 172 6.32 -3.58 11.57
C VAL A 172 6.73 -2.40 10.70
N ILE A 173 6.90 -2.62 9.39
CA ILE A 173 7.28 -1.56 8.44
C ILE A 173 6.21 -0.48 8.39
N GLN A 174 4.94 -0.87 8.28
CA GLN A 174 3.82 0.07 8.24
C GLN A 174 3.64 0.84 9.54
N VAL A 175 3.74 0.16 10.68
CA VAL A 175 3.70 0.81 12.00
C VAL A 175 4.88 1.78 12.15
N THR A 176 6.06 1.43 11.67
CA THR A 176 7.22 2.33 11.64
C THR A 176 6.91 3.58 10.81
N PHE A 177 6.31 3.44 9.63
CA PHE A 177 5.93 4.60 8.82
C PHE A 177 4.89 5.50 9.49
N ALA A 178 3.93 4.89 10.19
CA ALA A 178 2.91 5.61 10.94
C ALA A 178 3.47 6.34 12.17
N LEU A 179 4.36 5.70 12.94
CA LEU A 179 4.91 6.26 14.19
C LEU A 179 5.98 7.32 13.95
N PHE A 180 6.81 7.15 12.92
CA PHE A 180 7.92 8.06 12.63
C PHE A 180 7.57 9.14 11.59
N ASP A 181 6.29 9.33 11.31
CA ASP A 181 5.78 10.31 10.34
C ASP A 181 6.56 10.27 9.01
N ALA A 182 6.66 9.09 8.38
CA ALA A 182 7.51 8.88 7.20
C ALA A 182 7.22 9.83 6.01
N GLY A 183 6.03 10.44 5.96
CA GLY A 183 5.67 11.46 4.97
C GLY A 183 6.41 12.77 5.12
N ARG A 184 6.99 13.03 6.30
CA ARG A 184 7.82 14.21 6.57
C ARG A 184 9.24 14.08 6.05
N SER A 185 9.62 12.89 5.59
CA SER A 185 10.89 12.63 4.91
C SER A 185 10.70 12.68 3.40
N LEU A 186 10.99 13.84 2.81
CA LEU A 186 10.92 14.11 1.36
C LEU A 186 9.53 13.78 0.75
N GLY A 187 8.47 14.03 1.51
CA GLY A 187 7.08 13.82 1.08
C GLY A 187 6.23 15.09 1.20
N LEU A 188 4.99 15.01 0.71
CA LEU A 188 4.04 16.13 0.76
C LEU A 188 3.63 16.53 2.18
N ASP A 189 3.60 15.60 3.14
CA ASP A 189 3.30 15.90 4.54
C ASP A 189 4.32 16.89 5.13
N ALA A 190 5.58 16.85 4.68
CA ALA A 190 6.59 17.84 5.05
C ALA A 190 6.23 19.25 4.56
N LYS A 191 5.78 19.36 3.30
CA LYS A 191 5.37 20.64 2.69
C LYS A 191 4.22 21.27 3.48
N PHE A 192 3.20 20.50 3.82
CA PHE A 192 2.06 21.01 4.61
C PHE A 192 2.49 21.44 6.02
N ALA A 193 3.37 20.68 6.68
CA ALA A 193 3.90 21.07 7.99
C ALA A 193 4.68 22.40 7.94
N MET A 194 5.47 22.63 6.89
CA MET A 194 6.19 23.89 6.70
C MET A 194 5.24 25.08 6.53
N VAL A 195 4.20 24.95 5.69
CA VAL A 195 3.21 26.01 5.46
C VAL A 195 2.56 26.43 6.77
N THR A 196 2.07 25.46 7.56
CA THR A 196 1.45 25.75 8.86
C THR A 196 2.40 26.45 9.83
N SER A 197 3.69 26.11 9.82
CA SER A 197 4.68 26.76 10.70
C SER A 197 5.02 28.20 10.29
N ARG A 198 4.89 28.53 9.00
CA ARG A 198 5.22 29.85 8.44
C ARG A 198 4.10 30.87 8.67
N ASP A 199 2.85 30.41 8.71
CA ASP A 199 1.68 31.27 8.96
C ASP A 199 1.48 31.64 10.44
N TRP A 200 2.18 30.96 11.35
CA TRP A 200 2.08 31.17 12.81
C TRP A 200 3.29 31.91 13.42
N GLY A 201 4.27 32.35 12.61
CA GLY A 201 5.36 33.20 13.09
C GLY A 201 4.83 34.59 13.50
N PRO A 202 5.30 35.19 14.62
CA PRO A 202 4.89 36.55 14.97
C PRO A 202 5.20 37.46 13.79
N LYS A 203 4.18 38.22 13.36
CA LYS A 203 4.36 39.35 12.46
C LYS A 203 4.97 40.45 13.30
N ASP A 204 6.28 40.46 13.42
CA ASP A 204 6.99 41.53 14.09
C ASP A 204 6.83 42.81 13.23
N GLU A 205 5.91 43.69 13.65
CA GLU A 205 5.85 45.12 13.32
C GLU A 205 6.66 45.92 14.35
#